data_AF-A0A1G1Y5U4-F1
#
_entry.id   AF-A0A1G1Y5U4-F1
#
_cell.length_a   1.000
_cell.length_b   1.000
_cell.length_c   1.000
_cell.angle_alpha   90.00
_cell.angle_beta   90.00
_cell.angle_gamma   90.00
#
_symmetry.space_group_name_H-M   'P 1'
#
loop_
_entity.id
_entity.type
_entity.pdbx_description
1 polymer ?
#
loop_
_entity_poly.entity_id
_entity_poly.type
_entity_poly.pdbx_seq_one_letter_code
_entity_poly.pdbx_strand_id
1 'polypeptide(L)'
;MDFISTTLGIKLVYILGITNIISILLVFFSCRCMMGMKFFTRLAQYQWYKKFYSKHCYYWWLFIISVLFHTFLVFFIFGNPF
;
A
#
# COMPACT_ATOMS: atom_id res chain seq x y z
N MET A 1 -6.78 30.08 -4.61
CA MET A 1 -5.47 29.49 -4.31
C MET A 1 -5.43 28.15 -5.01
N ASP A 2 -5.00 28.12 -6.28
CA ASP A 2 -4.93 26.87 -7.05
C ASP A 2 -3.52 26.27 -6.89
N PHE A 3 -3.21 25.73 -5.71
CA PHE A 3 -1.92 25.06 -5.48
C PHE A 3 -1.80 23.74 -6.27
N ILE A 4 -2.93 23.13 -6.64
CA ILE A 4 -3.04 21.92 -7.46
C ILE A 4 -4.33 22.07 -8.30
N SER A 5 -4.27 21.82 -9.61
CA SER A 5 -5.51 21.77 -10.41
C SER A 5 -6.37 20.61 -9.94
N THR A 6 -7.68 20.81 -9.77
CA THR A 6 -8.61 19.78 -9.27
C THR A 6 -8.44 18.45 -10.01
N THR A 7 -8.23 18.51 -11.33
CA THR A 7 -7.95 17.34 -12.18
C THR A 7 -6.67 16.60 -11.79
N LEU A 8 -5.59 17.31 -11.45
CA LEU A 8 -4.36 16.69 -10.98
C LEU A 8 -4.55 16.03 -9.60
N GLY A 9 -5.25 16.71 -8.70
CA GLY A 9 -5.57 16.18 -7.38
C GLY A 9 -6.34 14.86 -7.44
N ILE A 10 -7.38 14.79 -8.28
CA ILE A 10 -8.18 13.57 -8.50
C ILE A 10 -7.30 12.43 -9.04
N LYS A 11 -6.42 12.71 -10.01
CA LYS A 11 -5.49 11.70 -10.56
C LYS A 11 -4.53 11.16 -9.49
N LEU A 12 -4.00 12.04 -8.63
CA LEU A 12 -3.11 11.64 -7.54
C LEU A 12 -3.84 10.76 -6.52
N VAL A 13 -5.05 11.14 -6.12
CA VAL A 13 -5.90 10.33 -5.24
C VAL A 13 -6.13 8.94 -5.84
N TYR A 14 -6.48 8.86 -7.12
CA TYR A 14 -6.68 7.59 -7.82
C TYR A 14 -5.43 6.70 -7.82
N ILE A 15 -4.26 7.27 -8.16
CA ILE A 15 -2.99 6.55 -8.17
C ILE A 15 -2.64 6.05 -6.76
N LEU A 16 -2.76 6.91 -5.74
CA LEU A 16 -2.49 6.54 -4.34
C LEU A 16 -3.45 5.44 -3.85
N GLY A 17 -4.71 5.45 -4.31
CA GLY A 17 -5.67 4.38 -4.03
C GLY A 17 -5.21 3.03 -4.59
N ILE A 18 -4.77 3.00 -5.84
CA ILE A 18 -4.17 1.79 -6.44
C ILE A 18 -2.91 1.37 -5.68
N THR A 19 -2.03 2.32 -5.35
CA THR A 19 -0.82 2.06 -4.56
C THR A 19 -1.16 1.43 -3.21
N ASN A 20 -2.22 1.89 -2.54
CA ASN A 20 -2.69 1.31 -1.28
C ASN A 20 -3.12 -0.15 -1.45
N ILE A 21 -3.90 -0.46 -2.49
CA ILE A 21 -4.34 -1.84 -2.80
C ILE A 21 -3.14 -2.75 -3.07
N ILE A 22 -2.19 -2.31 -3.89
CA ILE A 22 -0.99 -3.10 -4.18
C ILE A 22 -0.17 -3.28 -2.90
N SER A 23 0.05 -2.21 -2.13
CA SER A 23 0.88 -2.26 -0.92
C SER A 23 0.29 -3.16 0.16
N ILE A 24 -1.04 -3.14 0.35
CA ILE A 24 -1.67 -4.04 1.32
C ILE A 24 -1.58 -5.50 0.89
N LEU A 25 -1.66 -5.81 -0.40
CA LEU A 25 -1.41 -7.17 -0.91
C LEU A 25 0.03 -7.59 -0.66
N LEU A 26 1.00 -6.71 -0.91
CA LEU A 26 2.41 -6.98 -0.61
C LEU A 26 2.62 -7.28 0.88
N VAL A 27 2.03 -6.47 1.77
CA VAL A 27 2.05 -6.68 3.23
C VAL A 27 1.41 -8.01 3.58
N PHE A 28 0.24 -8.33 3.02
CA PHE A 28 -0.48 -9.56 3.29
C PHE A 28 0.34 -10.80 2.89
N PHE A 29 0.83 -10.87 1.66
CA PHE A 29 1.59 -12.02 1.17
C PHE A 29 2.97 -12.18 1.79
N SER A 30 3.52 -11.13 2.40
CA SER A 30 4.78 -11.16 3.16
C SER A 30 4.57 -11.29 4.67
N CYS A 31 3.34 -11.41 5.15
CA CYS A 31 3.05 -11.45 6.58
C CYS A 31 3.48 -12.77 7.21
N ARG A 32 4.03 -12.70 8.43
CA ARG A 32 4.36 -13.88 9.25
C ARG A 32 3.16 -14.80 9.48
N CYS A 33 1.93 -14.27 9.51
CA CYS A 33 0.71 -15.07 9.68
C CYS A 33 0.51 -16.05 8.51
N MET A 34 0.88 -15.64 7.29
CA MET A 34 0.80 -16.52 6.11
C MET A 34 1.88 -17.60 6.16
N MET A 35 3.01 -17.35 6.82
CA MET A 35 4.12 -18.30 6.95
C MET A 35 3.73 -19.57 7.74
N GLY A 36 2.63 -19.57 8.50
CA GLY A 36 2.08 -20.76 9.14
C GLY A 36 1.34 -21.71 8.19
N MET A 37 0.99 -21.27 6.97
CA MET A 37 0.24 -22.07 6.01
C MET A 37 1.17 -22.91 5.12
N LYS A 38 0.79 -24.17 4.87
CA LYS A 38 1.58 -25.13 4.05
C LYS A 38 1.98 -24.62 2.66
N PHE A 39 1.15 -23.78 2.04
CA PHE A 39 1.45 -23.20 0.73
C PHE A 39 2.64 -22.23 0.80
N PHE A 40 2.63 -21.33 1.79
CA PHE A 40 3.67 -20.33 1.94
C PHE A 40 4.97 -20.92 2.48
N THR A 41 4.92 -21.94 3.34
CA THR A 41 6.14 -22.67 3.77
C THR A 41 6.87 -23.32 2.60
N ARG A 42 6.14 -23.84 1.61
CA ARG A 42 6.73 -24.32 0.36
C ARG A 42 7.30 -23.17 -0.48
N LEU A 43 6.60 -22.04 -0.58
CA LEU A 43 7.13 -20.84 -1.26
C LEU A 43 8.42 -20.33 -0.62
N ALA A 44 8.55 -20.42 0.71
CA ALA A 44 9.76 -20.01 1.43
C ALA A 44 11.00 -20.86 1.14
N GLN A 45 10.86 -21.98 0.43
CA GLN A 45 12.02 -22.71 -0.08
C GLN A 45 12.71 -21.96 -1.23
N TYR A 46 11.99 -21.11 -1.95
CA TYR A 46 12.52 -20.35 -3.08
C TYR A 46 13.18 -19.04 -2.62
N GLN A 47 14.37 -18.76 -3.15
CA GLN A 47 15.17 -17.58 -2.79
C GLN A 47 14.46 -16.25 -3.12
N TRP A 48 13.67 -16.21 -4.19
CA TRP A 48 12.90 -15.02 -4.54
C TRP A 48 11.87 -14.66 -3.47
N TYR A 49 11.20 -15.66 -2.89
CA TYR A 49 10.20 -15.43 -1.85
C TYR A 49 10.85 -15.01 -0.53
N LYS A 50 12.02 -15.56 -0.18
CA LYS A 50 12.79 -15.09 0.99
C LYS A 50 13.16 -13.61 0.87
N LYS A 51 13.59 -13.17 -0.31
CA LYS A 51 13.89 -11.75 -0.61
C LYS A 51 12.64 -10.87 -0.59
N PHE A 52 11.50 -11.40 -1.02
CA PHE A 52 10.21 -10.71 -0.93
C PHE A 52 9.76 -10.56 0.53
N TYR A 53 9.80 -11.65 1.29
CA TYR A 53 9.45 -11.67 2.72
C TYR A 53 10.34 -10.74 3.56
N SER A 54 11.65 -10.68 3.28
CA SER A 54 12.57 -9.79 4.02
C SER A 54 12.25 -8.30 3.84
N LYS A 55 11.46 -7.93 2.83
CA LYS A 55 11.02 -6.56 2.58
C LYS A 55 9.70 -6.18 3.28
N HIS A 56 9.14 -7.08 4.10
CA HIS A 56 7.84 -6.88 4.78
C HIS A 56 7.70 -5.50 5.46
N CYS A 57 8.69 -5.09 6.24
CA CYS A 57 8.65 -3.79 6.93
C CYS A 57 8.66 -2.59 5.96
N TYR A 58 9.32 -2.72 4.80
CA TYR A 58 9.30 -1.67 3.77
C TYR A 58 7.93 -1.56 3.10
N TYR A 59 7.24 -2.69 2.89
CA TYR A 59 5.86 -2.67 2.36
C TYR A 59 4.91 -1.98 3.34
N TRP A 60 5.10 -2.15 4.65
CA TRP A 60 4.36 -1.42 5.68
C TRP A 60 4.59 0.09 5.60
N TRP A 61 5.85 0.52 5.50
CA TRP A 61 6.16 1.95 5.34
C TRP A 61 5.54 2.53 4.06
N LEU A 62 5.65 1.82 2.92
CA LEU A 62 5.01 2.22 1.67
C LEU A 62 3.49 2.36 1.83
N PHE A 63 2.84 1.38 2.46
CA PHE A 63 1.41 1.40 2.70
C PHE A 63 0.99 2.55 3.61
N ILE A 64 1.64 2.73 4.77
CA ILE A 64 1.29 3.78 5.73
C ILE A 64 1.47 5.17 5.11
N ILE A 65 2.60 5.42 4.46
CA ILE A 65 2.87 6.70 3.81
C ILE A 65 1.83 6.97 2.73
N SER A 66 1.54 5.99 1.88
CA SER A 66 0.56 6.13 0.81
C SER A 66 -0.86 6.36 1.34
N VAL A 67 -1.28 5.66 2.40
CA VAL A 67 -2.59 5.88 3.05
C VAL A 67 -2.68 7.29 3.63
N LEU A 68 -1.65 7.76 4.35
CA LEU A 68 -1.63 9.12 4.90
C LEU A 68 -1.79 10.18 3.81
N PHE A 69 -1.02 10.09 2.72
CA PHE A 69 -1.14 11.02 1.59
C PHE A 69 -2.50 10.91 0.89
N HIS A 70 -3.00 9.69 0.69
CA HIS A 70 -4.30 9.46 0.06
C HIS A 70 -5.42 10.10 0.89
N THR A 71 -5.47 9.80 2.18
CA THR A 71 -6.48 10.34 3.10
C THR A 71 -6.38 11.86 3.21
N PHE A 72 -5.17 12.41 3.34
CA PHE A 72 -4.95 13.85 3.38
C PHE A 72 -5.47 14.54 2.11
N LEU A 73 -5.11 14.03 0.92
CA LEU A 73 -5.57 14.60 -0.35
C LEU A 73 -7.08 14.47 -0.55
N VAL A 74 -7.68 13.34 -0.13
CA VAL A 74 -9.13 13.17 -0.22
C VAL A 74 -9.84 14.21 0.63
N PHE A 75 -9.44 14.40 1.89
CA PHE A 75 -10.05 15.41 2.75
C PHE A 75 -9.78 16.84 2.26
N PHE A 76 -8.60 17.11 1.71
CA PHE A 76 -8.27 18.44 1.19
C PHE A 76 -9.08 18.81 -0.06
N ILE A 77 -9.31 17.85 -0.96
CA ILE A 77 -9.97 18.10 -2.26
C ILE A 77 -11.49 17.98 -2.15
N PHE A 78 -11.99 16.94 -1.48
CA PHE A 78 -13.41 16.60 -1.43
C PHE A 78 -14.07 17.01 -0.11
N GLY A 79 -13.30 17.42 0.90
CA GLY A 79 -13.80 17.70 2.24
C GLY A 79 -14.10 16.43 3.03
N ASN A 80 -14.70 16.62 4.20
CA ASN A 80 -15.28 15.54 5.00
C ASN A 80 -16.81 15.70 4.97
N PRO A 81 -17.58 14.70 4.47
CA PRO A 81 -19.03 14.77 4.41
C PRO A 81 -19.74 14.41 5.73
N PHE A 82 -19.00 13.99 6.76
CA PHE A 82 -19.51 13.68 8.11
C PHE A 82 -19.14 14.78 9.11
#